data_AF-T1CT54-F1
#
_entry.id   AF-T1CT54-F1
#
_cell.length_a   1.000
_cell.length_b   1.000
_cell.length_c   1.000
_cell.angle_alpha   90.00
_cell.angle_beta   90.00
_cell.angle_gamma   90.00
#
_symmetry.space_group_name_H-M   'P 1'
#
loop_
_entity.id
_entity.type
_entity.pdbx_description
1 polymer ?
#
loop_
_entity_poly.entity_id
_entity_poly.type
_entity_poly.pdbx_seq_one_letter_code
_entity_poly.pdbx_strand_id
1 'polypeptide(L)'
;MFKKAICGLFFVGLLYATDSNIVEIMQDLQYDSNMIDNGFASNKFDLVKKGIQKHKNDFDQFRKFNINIFLTQQKLNYAPIVDSFISNIVEQRILLEEFLAKDDKIRAFEAYQQMRLNCMKCHSLIRGW
;
A
#
# COMPACT_ATOMS: atom_id res chain seq x y z
N MET A 1 5.12 50.62 32.75
CA MET A 1 5.22 50.47 31.28
C MET A 1 6.44 49.63 30.95
N PHE A 2 6.21 48.45 30.35
CA PHE A 2 6.95 47.77 29.28
C PHE A 2 6.87 46.24 29.45
N LYS A 3 5.99 45.67 28.63
CA LYS A 3 5.91 44.25 28.29
C LYS A 3 7.24 43.80 27.70
N LYS A 4 7.73 42.62 28.08
CA LYS A 4 8.44 41.73 27.16
C LYS A 4 8.02 40.28 27.44
N ALA A 5 7.31 39.74 26.45
CA ALA A 5 7.08 38.32 26.26
C ALA A 5 8.36 37.63 25.77
N ILE A 6 8.31 36.30 25.68
CA ILE A 6 8.99 35.33 24.78
C ILE A 6 9.17 34.07 25.65
N CYS A 7 8.16 33.20 25.75
CA CYS A 7 7.77 32.19 24.75
C CYS A 7 8.99 31.36 24.31
N GLY A 8 9.35 30.37 25.14
CA GLY A 8 10.46 29.45 24.90
C GLY A 8 9.96 28.02 24.75
N LEU A 9 9.92 27.57 23.49
CA LEU A 9 10.21 26.21 23.01
C LEU A 9 9.26 25.07 23.43
N PHE A 10 8.22 24.88 22.63
CA PHE A 10 7.53 23.59 22.46
C PHE A 10 7.38 23.27 20.97
N PHE A 11 8.49 23.05 20.25
CA PHE A 11 8.43 22.56 18.86
C PHE A 11 9.64 21.69 18.53
N VAL A 12 9.63 20.43 18.97
CA VAL A 12 10.50 19.37 18.40
C VAL A 12 9.74 18.07 18.10
N GLY A 13 8.42 18.03 18.25
CA GLY A 13 7.63 16.78 18.12
C GLY A 13 7.02 16.47 16.75
N LEU A 14 7.05 17.38 15.78
CA LEU A 14 6.19 17.28 14.58
C LEU A 14 6.78 16.50 13.40
N LEU A 15 8.07 16.14 13.43
CA LEU A 15 8.73 15.46 12.30
C LEU A 15 8.75 13.93 12.41
N TYR A 16 8.35 13.35 13.55
CA TYR A 16 8.31 11.89 13.74
C TYR A 16 6.94 11.25 13.41
N ALA A 17 5.92 12.06 13.11
CA ALA A 17 4.56 11.58 12.86
C ALA A 17 4.30 11.14 11.40
N THR A 18 5.14 11.56 10.45
CA THR A 18 4.95 11.26 9.01
C THR A 18 5.52 9.89 8.63
N ASP A 19 6.69 9.54 9.16
CA ASP A 19 7.37 8.26 8.86
C ASP A 19 6.73 7.07 9.60
N SER A 20 6.17 7.29 10.80
CA SER A 20 5.48 6.22 11.54
C SER A 20 4.23 5.73 10.82
N ASN A 21 3.56 6.61 10.07
CA ASN A 21 2.28 6.31 9.42
C ASN A 21 2.44 5.39 8.18
N ILE A 22 3.47 5.60 7.34
CA ILE A 22 3.64 4.77 6.14
C ILE A 22 4.06 3.33 6.47
N VAL A 23 4.87 3.14 7.51
CA VAL A 23 5.30 1.80 7.94
C VAL A 23 4.10 1.00 8.46
N GLU A 24 3.24 1.62 9.26
CA GLU A 24 2.00 1.02 9.76
C GLU A 24 1.08 0.63 8.59
N ILE A 25 0.84 1.54 7.64
CA ILE A 25 0.04 1.24 6.44
C ILE A 25 0.62 0.06 5.63
N MET A 26 1.96 -0.03 5.50
CA MET A 26 2.58 -1.17 4.81
C MET A 26 2.42 -2.49 5.57
N GLN A 27 2.40 -2.46 6.90
CA GLN A 27 2.13 -3.63 7.72
C GLN A 27 0.67 -4.07 7.59
N ASP A 28 -0.26 -3.12 7.56
CA ASP A 28 -1.68 -3.38 7.32
C ASP A 28 -1.92 -3.99 5.93
N LEU A 29 -1.31 -3.43 4.89
CA LEU A 29 -1.36 -3.97 3.52
C LEU A 29 -0.82 -5.41 3.44
N GLN A 30 0.25 -5.72 4.20
CA GLN A 30 0.78 -7.08 4.29
C GLN A 30 -0.18 -8.02 5.04
N TYR A 31 -0.80 -7.55 6.13
CA TYR A 31 -1.81 -8.31 6.87
C TYR A 31 -3.02 -8.62 6.00
N ASP A 32 -3.51 -7.64 5.25
CA ASP A 32 -4.64 -7.81 4.35
C ASP A 32 -4.33 -8.79 3.22
N SER A 33 -3.15 -8.70 2.63
CA SER A 33 -2.65 -9.67 1.64
C SER A 33 -2.62 -11.09 2.24
N ASN A 34 -2.11 -11.25 3.46
CA ASN A 34 -2.12 -12.54 4.15
C ASN A 34 -3.54 -13.08 4.37
N MET A 35 -4.53 -12.21 4.63
CA MET A 35 -5.93 -12.65 4.70
C MET A 35 -6.43 -13.18 3.36
N ILE A 36 -6.09 -12.52 2.26
CA ILE A 36 -6.46 -12.96 0.91
C ILE A 36 -5.79 -14.30 0.59
N ASP A 37 -4.47 -14.43 0.80
CA ASP A 37 -3.71 -15.68 0.60
C ASP A 37 -4.33 -16.84 1.41
N ASN A 38 -4.57 -16.62 2.70
CA ASN A 38 -5.19 -17.63 3.56
C ASN A 38 -6.62 -17.96 3.13
N GLY A 39 -7.37 -16.96 2.62
CA GLY A 39 -8.71 -17.14 2.09
C GLY A 39 -8.72 -18.07 0.87
N PHE A 40 -7.82 -17.86 -0.09
CA PHE A 40 -7.66 -18.76 -1.23
C PHE A 40 -7.18 -20.15 -0.81
N ALA A 41 -6.14 -20.24 0.03
CA ALA A 41 -5.56 -21.51 0.47
C ALA A 41 -6.54 -22.38 1.26
N SER A 42 -7.46 -21.77 2.00
CA SER A 42 -8.47 -22.48 2.82
C SER A 42 -9.86 -22.51 2.22
N ASN A 43 -10.03 -22.05 0.96
CA ASN A 43 -11.32 -21.99 0.27
C ASN A 43 -12.38 -21.15 1.03
N LYS A 44 -11.95 -20.11 1.77
CA LYS A 44 -12.80 -19.20 2.56
C LYS A 44 -12.97 -17.86 1.83
N PHE A 45 -13.88 -17.79 0.87
CA PHE A 45 -14.05 -16.59 0.03
C PHE A 45 -14.62 -15.36 0.77
N ASP A 46 -15.27 -15.54 1.91
CA ASP A 46 -15.63 -14.40 2.76
C ASP A 46 -14.39 -13.74 3.38
N LEU A 47 -13.36 -14.54 3.68
CA LEU A 47 -12.06 -14.03 4.13
C LEU A 47 -11.34 -13.29 3.00
N VAL A 48 -11.39 -13.82 1.78
CA VAL A 48 -10.87 -13.16 0.57
C VAL A 48 -11.53 -11.79 0.39
N LYS A 49 -12.88 -11.74 0.39
CA LYS A 49 -13.64 -10.48 0.25
C LYS A 49 -13.29 -9.47 1.34
N LYS A 50 -13.20 -9.92 2.60
CA LYS A 50 -12.81 -9.07 3.72
C LYS A 50 -11.38 -8.52 3.55
N GLY A 51 -10.44 -9.36 3.13
CA GLY A 51 -9.07 -8.97 2.85
C GLY A 51 -8.98 -7.95 1.72
N ILE A 52 -9.71 -8.14 0.62
CA ILE A 52 -9.78 -7.18 -0.50
C ILE A 52 -10.30 -5.82 -0.03
N GLN A 53 -11.39 -5.81 0.73
CA GLN A 53 -11.98 -4.55 1.21
C GLN A 53 -11.05 -3.78 2.14
N LYS A 54 -10.36 -4.48 3.04
CA LYS A 54 -9.34 -3.87 3.90
C LYS A 54 -8.16 -3.35 3.07
N HIS A 55 -7.62 -4.20 2.19
CA HIS A 55 -6.50 -3.82 1.32
C HIS A 55 -6.85 -2.59 0.48
N LYS A 56 -8.08 -2.48 -0.03
CA LYS A 56 -8.55 -1.29 -0.76
C LYS A 56 -8.48 -0.04 0.11
N ASN A 57 -9.02 -0.09 1.32
CA ASN A 57 -9.03 1.05 2.23
C ASN A 57 -7.61 1.48 2.62
N ASP A 58 -6.75 0.52 2.96
CA ASP A 58 -5.40 0.78 3.44
C ASP A 58 -4.50 1.25 2.26
N PHE A 59 -4.74 0.72 1.05
CA PHE A 59 -4.07 1.19 -0.17
C PHE A 59 -4.49 2.60 -0.57
N ASP A 60 -5.75 2.97 -0.36
CA ASP A 60 -6.22 4.35 -0.60
C ASP A 60 -5.59 5.34 0.39
N GLN A 61 -5.25 4.92 1.62
CA GLN A 61 -4.42 5.73 2.52
C GLN A 61 -2.98 5.83 2.02
N PHE A 62 -2.37 4.71 1.63
CA PHE A 62 -1.03 4.67 1.07
C PHE A 62 -0.86 5.61 -0.13
N ARG A 63 -1.85 5.68 -1.03
CA ARG A 63 -1.81 6.53 -2.23
C ARG A 63 -1.78 8.04 -1.94
N LYS A 64 -2.01 8.47 -0.70
CA LYS A 64 -1.88 9.88 -0.30
C LYS A 64 -0.43 10.30 -0.08
N PHE A 65 0.48 9.33 0.03
CA PHE A 65 1.90 9.58 0.20
C PHE A 65 2.57 9.78 -1.15
N ASN A 66 3.51 10.73 -1.22
CA ASN A 66 4.44 10.80 -2.34
C ASN A 66 5.53 9.74 -2.15
N ILE A 67 5.30 8.56 -2.69
CA ILE A 67 6.20 7.41 -2.58
C ILE A 67 7.53 7.59 -3.33
N ASN A 68 7.60 8.54 -4.28
CA ASN A 68 8.80 8.80 -5.04
C ASN A 68 9.90 9.45 -4.18
N ILE A 69 9.58 9.95 -2.98
CA ILE A 69 10.58 10.44 -2.01
C ILE A 69 11.49 9.32 -1.49
N PHE A 70 11.06 8.06 -1.59
CA PHE A 70 11.85 6.90 -1.17
C PHE A 70 12.79 6.39 -2.26
N LEU A 71 12.77 6.99 -3.45
CA LEU A 71 13.74 6.67 -4.51
C LEU A 71 15.09 7.31 -4.20
N THR A 72 16.16 6.56 -4.44
CA THR A 72 17.51 7.14 -4.41
C THR A 72 17.69 8.11 -5.58
N GLN A 73 18.65 9.04 -5.48
CA GLN A 73 18.94 10.00 -6.54
C GLN A 73 19.20 9.34 -7.90
N GLN A 74 19.82 8.16 -7.89
CA GLN A 74 20.13 7.36 -9.09
C GLN A 74 18.90 6.68 -9.71
N LYS A 75 17.78 6.62 -9.00
CA LYS A 75 16.54 5.94 -9.38
C LYS A 75 15.35 6.88 -9.61
N LEU A 76 15.55 8.21 -9.53
CA LEU A 76 14.47 9.18 -9.69
C LEU A 76 13.76 9.10 -11.06
N ASN A 77 14.50 8.72 -12.10
CA ASN A 77 13.95 8.49 -13.44
C ASN A 77 12.99 7.29 -13.51
N TYR A 78 12.93 6.46 -12.47
CA TYR A 78 11.98 5.35 -12.37
C TYR A 78 10.66 5.73 -11.69
N ALA A 79 10.47 6.97 -11.25
CA ALA A 79 9.18 7.40 -10.68
C ALA A 79 7.96 7.03 -11.55
N PRO A 80 7.95 7.22 -12.89
CA PRO A 80 6.83 6.79 -13.73
C PRO A 80 6.59 5.28 -13.71
N ILE A 81 7.66 4.48 -13.54
CA ILE A 81 7.57 3.03 -13.45
C ILE A 81 6.91 2.63 -12.12
N VAL A 82 7.25 3.32 -11.03
CA VAL A 82 6.61 3.06 -9.74
C VAL A 82 5.14 3.43 -9.75
N ASP A 83 4.79 4.57 -10.34
CA ASP A 83 3.40 5.01 -10.50
C ASP A 83 2.60 3.99 -11.33
N SER A 84 3.23 3.38 -12.35
CA SER A 84 2.63 2.28 -13.12
C SER A 84 2.38 1.04 -12.26
N PHE A 85 3.33 0.63 -11.41
CA PHE A 85 3.10 -0.51 -10.50
C PHE A 85 1.94 -0.24 -9.53
N ILE A 86 1.85 0.97 -8.99
CA ILE A 86 0.75 1.37 -8.10
C ILE A 86 -0.60 1.34 -8.84
N SER A 87 -0.64 1.81 -10.07
CA SER A 87 -1.84 1.78 -10.90
C SER A 87 -2.27 0.35 -11.24
N ASN A 88 -1.31 -0.51 -11.60
CA ASN A 88 -1.58 -1.92 -11.89
C ASN A 88 -2.09 -2.67 -10.65
N ILE A 89 -1.67 -2.33 -9.42
CA ILE A 89 -2.25 -2.92 -8.20
C ILE A 89 -3.77 -2.65 -8.13
N VAL A 90 -4.20 -1.44 -8.48
CA VAL A 90 -5.62 -1.06 -8.50
C VAL A 90 -6.37 -1.84 -9.58
N GLU A 91 -5.82 -1.92 -10.79
CA GLU A 91 -6.42 -2.65 -11.90
C GLU A 91 -6.59 -4.15 -11.58
N GLN A 92 -5.54 -4.78 -11.04
CA GLN A 92 -5.59 -6.19 -10.68
C GLN A 92 -6.56 -6.47 -9.52
N ARG A 93 -6.72 -5.53 -8.58
CA ARG A 93 -7.75 -5.63 -7.54
C ARG A 93 -9.16 -5.58 -8.14
N ILE A 94 -9.42 -4.70 -9.12
CA ILE A 94 -10.71 -4.62 -9.80
C ILE A 94 -11.01 -5.95 -10.52
N LEU A 95 -10.04 -6.49 -11.26
CA LEU A 95 -10.18 -7.79 -11.91
C LEU A 95 -10.45 -8.92 -10.91
N LEU A 96 -9.74 -8.93 -9.78
CA LEU A 96 -9.98 -9.86 -8.67
C LEU A 96 -11.44 -9.77 -8.16
N GLU A 97 -11.96 -8.57 -7.92
CA GLU A 97 -13.36 -8.35 -7.50
C GLU A 97 -14.34 -8.83 -8.58
N GLU A 98 -14.08 -8.52 -9.85
CA GLU A 98 -14.93 -8.94 -10.98
C GLU A 98 -14.97 -10.46 -11.18
N PHE A 99 -13.82 -11.14 -11.09
CA PHE A 99 -13.76 -12.59 -11.24
C PHE A 99 -14.45 -13.30 -10.07
N LEU A 100 -14.29 -12.78 -8.84
CA LEU A 100 -15.03 -13.30 -7.68
C LEU A 100 -16.54 -13.13 -7.82
N ALA A 101 -17.00 -12.00 -8.37
CA ALA A 101 -18.43 -11.77 -8.63
C ALA A 101 -19.01 -12.76 -9.67
N LYS A 102 -18.16 -13.31 -10.55
CA LYS A 102 -18.52 -14.30 -11.58
C LYS A 102 -18.28 -15.75 -11.13
N ASP A 103 -17.90 -15.98 -9.87
CA ASP A 103 -17.44 -17.26 -9.32
C ASP A 103 -16.23 -17.88 -10.06
N ASP A 104 -15.47 -17.08 -10.81
CA ASP A 104 -14.26 -17.51 -11.52
C ASP A 104 -13.05 -17.45 -10.59
N LYS A 105 -12.96 -18.42 -9.69
CA LYS A 105 -11.98 -18.47 -8.60
C LYS A 105 -10.53 -18.59 -9.08
N ILE A 106 -10.31 -19.22 -10.24
CA ILE A 106 -8.97 -19.37 -10.82
C ILE A 106 -8.48 -18.01 -11.30
N ARG A 107 -9.27 -17.31 -12.13
CA ARG A 107 -8.88 -15.98 -12.62
C ARG A 107 -8.85 -14.93 -11.52
N ALA A 108 -9.69 -15.06 -10.50
CA ALA A 108 -9.60 -14.27 -9.29
C ALA A 108 -8.23 -14.45 -8.61
N PHE A 109 -7.79 -15.69 -8.41
CA PHE A 109 -6.48 -15.97 -7.82
C PHE A 109 -5.33 -15.43 -8.69
N GLU A 110 -5.40 -15.62 -10.01
CA GLU A 110 -4.40 -15.08 -10.94
C GLU A 110 -4.30 -13.55 -10.85
N ALA A 111 -5.42 -12.83 -10.83
CA ALA A 111 -5.45 -11.38 -10.64
C ALA A 111 -4.82 -10.97 -9.30
N TYR A 112 -5.13 -11.69 -8.21
CA TYR A 112 -4.48 -11.45 -6.92
C TYR A 112 -2.95 -11.67 -6.96
N GLN A 113 -2.48 -12.71 -7.65
CA GLN A 113 -1.04 -12.95 -7.81
C GLN A 113 -0.36 -11.84 -8.62
N GLN A 114 -1.02 -11.30 -9.65
CA GLN A 114 -0.52 -10.14 -10.39
C GLN A 114 -0.50 -8.86 -9.52
N MET A 115 -1.48 -8.67 -8.65
CA MET A 115 -1.49 -7.59 -7.67
C MET A 115 -0.24 -7.69 -6.76
N ARG A 116 0.01 -8.86 -6.16
CA ARG A 116 1.19 -9.11 -5.33
C ARG A 116 2.51 -8.90 -6.08
N LEU A 117 2.58 -9.33 -7.34
CA LEU A 117 3.77 -9.13 -8.16
C LEU A 117 4.10 -7.64 -8.34
N ASN A 118 3.10 -6.78 -8.51
CA ASN A 118 3.33 -5.34 -8.60
C ASN A 118 3.80 -4.73 -7.26
N CYS A 119 3.30 -5.23 -6.12
CA CYS A 119 3.84 -4.86 -4.80
C CYS A 119 5.34 -5.22 -4.71
N MET A 120 5.70 -6.43 -5.14
CA MET A 120 7.10 -6.91 -5.12
C MET A 120 8.00 -6.11 -6.06
N LYS A 121 7.52 -5.76 -7.26
CA LYS A 121 8.26 -4.90 -8.21
C LYS A 121 8.56 -3.53 -7.61
N CYS A 122 7.56 -2.92 -6.95
CA CYS A 122 7.73 -1.65 -6.23
C CYS A 122 8.78 -1.78 -5.10
N HIS A 123 8.68 -2.84 -4.28
CA HIS A 123 9.65 -3.08 -3.21
C HIS A 123 11.07 -3.33 -3.72
N SER A 124 11.25 -4.09 -4.79
CA SER A 124 12.57 -4.32 -5.38
C SER A 124 13.20 -3.00 -5.86
N LEU A 125 12.40 -2.13 -6.48
CA LEU A 125 12.90 -0.85 -6.97
C LEU A 125 13.23 0.14 -5.85
N ILE A 126 12.33 0.32 -4.88
CA ILE A 126 12.49 1.28 -3.78
C ILE A 126 13.46 0.78 -2.71
N ARG A 127 13.31 -0.47 -2.25
CA ARG A 127 14.05 -1.03 -1.11
C ARG A 127 15.29 -1.83 -1.52
N GLY A 128 15.45 -2.14 -2.81
CA GLY A 128 16.58 -2.93 -3.31
C GLY A 128 16.52 -4.41 -2.96
N TRP A 129 15.31 -4.97 -2.83
CA TRP A 129 15.10 -6.42 -2.71
C TRP A 129 15.44 -7.16 -3.99
#